data_AF-A0A1C3YZ58-F1
#
_entry.id   AF-A0A1C3YZ58-F1
#
_cell.length_a   1.000
_cell.length_b   1.000
_cell.length_c   1.000
_cell.angle_alpha   90.00
_cell.angle_beta   90.00
_cell.angle_gamma   90.00
#
_symmetry.space_group_name_H-M   'P 1'
#
loop_
_entity.id
_entity.type
_entity.pdbx_description
1 polymer ?
#
loop_
_entity_poly.entity_id
_entity_poly.type
_entity_poly.pdbx_seq_one_letter_code
_entity_poly.pdbx_strand_id
1 'polypeptide(L)'
;MNAYPELPLLNYEPTTVPMDDVIAYLDGQDIPREIKRAVYIIFRQESSDGSHGINHNYAGAMADGTRWSSLFDDILAGVVEKKDAKTGKLRLYLAFYNWESCLDFLVSRISSRGIFIGGYARLVAKMEVDTPDHLATAYFRDWVAGDADYKLTAGEKAGFLAMYKDAVAHFS
;
A
#
# COMPACT_ATOMS: atom_id res chain seq x y z
N MET A 1 15.78 7.63 -11.95
CA MET A 1 16.85 6.61 -11.77
C MET A 1 16.17 5.33 -11.34
N ASN A 2 16.41 4.22 -12.04
CA ASN A 2 15.89 2.90 -11.68
C ASN A 2 16.69 2.36 -10.47
N ALA A 3 16.03 2.05 -9.36
CA ALA A 3 16.66 1.49 -8.17
C ALA A 3 16.96 -0.03 -8.30
N TYR A 4 16.49 -0.66 -9.38
CA TYR A 4 16.58 -2.08 -9.68
C TYR A 4 17.13 -2.31 -11.10
N PRO A 5 18.37 -1.89 -11.39
CA PRO A 5 18.97 -2.03 -12.73
C PRO A 5 19.16 -3.49 -13.16
N GLU A 6 19.17 -4.44 -12.22
CA GLU A 6 19.31 -5.87 -12.46
C GLU A 6 18.00 -6.57 -12.84
N LEU A 7 16.85 -5.98 -12.50
CA LEU A 7 15.54 -6.54 -12.82
C LEU A 7 15.13 -6.20 -14.28
N PRO A 8 14.42 -7.10 -14.97
CA PRO A 8 13.96 -6.83 -16.33
C PRO A 8 12.92 -5.70 -16.34
N LEU A 9 12.93 -4.89 -17.40
CA LEU A 9 11.84 -3.97 -17.72
C LEU A 9 10.70 -4.76 -18.39
N LEU A 10 9.56 -4.84 -17.72
CA LEU A 10 8.37 -5.53 -18.21
C LEU A 10 7.41 -4.54 -18.88
N ASN A 11 6.60 -5.06 -19.81
CA ASN A 11 5.49 -4.31 -20.36
C ASN A 11 4.41 -4.10 -19.29
N TYR A 12 3.78 -2.93 -19.32
CA TYR A 12 2.62 -2.67 -18.47
C TYR A 12 1.48 -3.64 -18.77
N GLU A 13 1.00 -4.30 -17.73
CA GLU A 13 -0.18 -5.15 -17.76
C GLU A 13 -1.13 -4.76 -16.63
N PRO A 14 -2.39 -4.37 -16.93
CA PRO A 14 -3.39 -4.14 -15.89
C PRO A 14 -3.77 -5.48 -15.26
N THR A 15 -3.71 -5.56 -13.93
CA THR A 15 -4.09 -6.75 -13.18
C THR A 15 -5.26 -6.47 -12.26
N THR A 16 -6.10 -7.48 -12.01
CA THR A 16 -7.22 -7.40 -11.07
C THR A 16 -7.19 -8.56 -10.09
N VAL A 17 -7.74 -8.36 -8.90
CA VAL A 17 -7.93 -9.43 -7.90
C VAL A 17 -9.25 -9.21 -7.16
N PRO A 18 -10.07 -10.26 -6.94
CA PRO A 18 -11.26 -10.16 -6.12
C PRO A 18 -10.94 -9.80 -4.66
N MET A 19 -11.75 -8.93 -4.05
CA MET A 19 -11.54 -8.56 -2.65
C MET A 19 -11.74 -9.73 -1.68
N ASP A 20 -12.57 -10.71 -2.02
CA ASP A 20 -12.76 -11.91 -1.20
C ASP A 20 -11.46 -12.72 -1.07
N ASP A 21 -10.67 -12.81 -2.15
CA ASP A 21 -9.36 -13.49 -2.13
C ASP A 21 -8.36 -12.71 -1.26
N VAL A 22 -8.36 -11.37 -1.36
CA VAL A 22 -7.53 -10.49 -0.51
C VAL A 22 -7.88 -10.65 0.96
N ILE A 23 -9.18 -10.67 1.30
CA ILE A 23 -9.66 -10.85 2.67
C ILE A 23 -9.26 -12.23 3.19
N ALA A 24 -9.52 -13.29 2.42
CA ALA A 24 -9.18 -14.66 2.82
C ALA A 24 -7.67 -14.82 3.03
N TYR A 25 -6.85 -14.24 2.16
CA TYR A 25 -5.39 -14.26 2.30
C TYR A 25 -4.94 -13.55 3.57
N LEU A 26 -5.41 -12.32 3.83
CA LEU A 26 -5.05 -11.57 5.04
C LEU A 26 -5.55 -12.26 6.32
N ASP A 27 -6.73 -12.88 6.29
CA ASP A 27 -7.28 -13.60 7.43
C ASP A 27 -6.41 -14.83 7.77
N GLY A 28 -5.89 -15.53 6.76
CA GLY A 28 -4.97 -16.66 6.93
C GLY A 28 -3.58 -16.30 7.48
N GLN A 29 -3.18 -15.03 7.51
CA GLN A 29 -1.88 -14.60 8.03
C GLN A 29 -1.86 -14.55 9.56
N ASP A 30 -0.76 -15.01 10.17
CA ASP A 30 -0.50 -14.88 11.61
C ASP A 30 0.09 -13.50 11.94
N ILE A 31 -0.74 -12.46 11.82
CA ILE A 31 -0.38 -11.07 12.10
C ILE A 31 -1.48 -10.37 12.92
N PRO A 32 -1.15 -9.32 13.69
CA PRO A 32 -2.14 -8.54 14.43
C PRO A 32 -3.28 -8.01 13.57
N ARG A 33 -4.52 -8.11 14.08
CA ARG A 33 -5.73 -7.68 13.36
C ARG A 33 -5.68 -6.23 12.88
N GLU A 34 -5.08 -5.32 13.64
CA GLU A 34 -5.00 -3.90 13.25
C GLU A 34 -4.08 -3.70 12.04
N ILE A 35 -3.08 -4.57 11.85
CA ILE A 35 -2.25 -4.59 10.65
C ILE A 35 -3.08 -5.13 9.47
N LYS A 36 -3.85 -6.22 9.65
CA LYS A 36 -4.75 -6.74 8.60
C LYS A 36 -5.71 -5.65 8.10
N ARG A 37 -6.35 -4.94 9.04
CA ARG A 37 -7.29 -3.84 8.73
C ARG A 37 -6.60 -2.69 7.99
N ALA A 38 -5.43 -2.25 8.46
CA ALA A 38 -4.70 -1.17 7.80
C ALA A 38 -4.27 -1.56 6.37
N VAL A 39 -3.75 -2.78 6.19
CA VAL A 39 -3.35 -3.31 4.88
C VAL A 39 -4.54 -3.39 3.94
N TYR A 40 -5.68 -3.92 4.41
CA TYR A 40 -6.92 -3.99 3.62
C TYR A 40 -7.38 -2.61 3.14
N ILE A 41 -7.41 -1.60 4.02
CA ILE A 41 -7.86 -0.24 3.66
C ILE A 41 -6.92 0.37 2.62
N ILE A 42 -5.61 0.27 2.84
CA ILE A 42 -4.62 0.85 1.93
C ILE A 42 -4.63 0.15 0.58
N PHE A 43 -4.74 -1.19 0.58
CA PHE A 43 -4.91 -1.96 -0.64
C PHE A 43 -6.14 -1.46 -1.43
N ARG A 44 -7.31 -1.37 -0.79
CA ARG A 44 -8.54 -0.88 -1.45
C ARG A 44 -8.38 0.52 -2.02
N GLN A 45 -7.82 1.43 -1.23
CA GLN A 45 -7.65 2.83 -1.62
C GLN A 45 -6.69 2.98 -2.81
N GLU A 46 -5.57 2.26 -2.84
CA GLU A 46 -4.56 2.37 -3.89
C GLU A 46 -4.94 1.62 -5.17
N SER A 47 -5.74 0.56 -5.05
CA SER A 47 -6.11 -0.30 -6.19
C SER A 47 -7.56 -0.15 -6.67
N SER A 48 -8.36 0.72 -6.05
CA SER A 48 -9.81 0.79 -6.27
C SER A 48 -10.46 -0.59 -6.11
N ASP A 49 -10.35 -1.17 -4.92
CA ASP A 49 -10.92 -2.49 -4.60
C ASP A 49 -10.36 -3.62 -5.46
N GLY A 50 -9.04 -3.61 -5.69
CA GLY A 50 -8.34 -4.64 -6.45
C GLY A 50 -8.53 -4.57 -7.96
N SER A 51 -9.25 -3.56 -8.48
CA SER A 51 -9.57 -3.44 -9.92
C SER A 51 -8.49 -2.75 -10.76
N HIS A 52 -7.48 -2.12 -10.15
CA HIS A 52 -6.43 -1.36 -10.84
C HIS A 52 -5.03 -1.67 -10.33
N GLY A 53 -4.49 -2.85 -10.67
CA GLY A 53 -3.09 -3.21 -10.42
C GLY A 53 -2.15 -2.90 -11.61
N ILE A 54 -0.88 -2.68 -11.30
CA ILE A 54 0.22 -2.54 -12.29
C ILE A 54 1.10 -3.80 -12.18
N ASN A 55 0.90 -4.80 -13.03
CA ASN A 55 1.67 -6.07 -12.97
C ASN A 55 1.72 -6.62 -11.53
N HIS A 56 0.54 -6.82 -10.94
CA HIS A 56 0.32 -7.23 -9.55
C HIS A 56 0.78 -6.26 -8.46
N ASN A 57 1.21 -5.05 -8.80
CA ASN A 57 1.43 -3.98 -7.84
C ASN A 57 0.14 -3.20 -7.59
N TYR A 58 -0.48 -3.47 -6.44
CA TYR A 58 -1.71 -2.83 -5.96
C TYR A 58 -1.44 -1.78 -4.89
N ALA A 59 -0.18 -1.63 -4.47
CA ALA A 59 0.24 -0.69 -3.44
C ALA A 59 0.86 0.61 -4.02
N GLY A 60 0.98 0.70 -5.35
CA GLY A 60 1.68 1.82 -6.00
C GLY A 60 3.17 1.86 -5.70
N ALA A 61 3.79 0.72 -5.38
CA ALA A 61 5.20 0.66 -4.99
C ALA A 61 6.11 1.10 -6.15
N MET A 62 6.83 2.21 -5.97
CA MET A 62 7.68 2.77 -7.01
C MET A 62 9.06 2.11 -7.01
N ALA A 63 9.64 1.97 -8.20
CA ALA A 63 11.02 1.54 -8.44
C ALA A 63 11.95 2.73 -8.76
N ASP A 64 11.39 3.95 -8.79
CA ASP A 64 12.18 5.16 -8.86
C ASP A 64 12.62 5.66 -7.48
N GLY A 65 13.86 6.14 -7.40
CA GLY A 65 14.42 6.68 -6.16
C GLY A 65 15.26 5.66 -5.39
N THR A 66 14.91 5.41 -4.13
CA THR A 66 15.69 4.53 -3.24
C THR A 66 15.16 3.11 -3.32
N ARG A 67 16.07 2.13 -3.43
CA ARG A 67 15.73 0.71 -3.40
C ARG A 67 15.00 0.37 -2.11
N TRP A 68 13.94 -0.44 -2.21
CA TRP A 68 13.35 -1.06 -1.03
C TRP A 68 14.31 -2.08 -0.41
N SER A 69 13.94 -2.59 0.77
CA SER A 69 14.73 -3.61 1.44
C SER A 69 14.97 -4.81 0.52
N SER A 70 16.19 -5.36 0.54
CA SER A 70 16.56 -6.53 -0.26
C SER A 70 15.74 -7.79 0.08
N LEU A 71 15.03 -7.80 1.21
CA LEU A 71 14.11 -8.88 1.58
C LEU A 71 12.96 -9.07 0.57
N PHE A 72 12.71 -8.08 -0.29
CA PHE A 72 11.69 -8.15 -1.33
C PHE A 72 12.23 -8.62 -2.68
N ASP A 73 13.54 -8.81 -2.85
CA ASP A 73 14.12 -9.06 -4.17
C ASP A 73 13.57 -10.36 -4.80
N ASP A 74 13.29 -11.37 -3.99
CA ASP A 74 12.77 -12.68 -4.45
C ASP A 74 11.27 -12.66 -4.83
N ILE A 75 10.54 -11.59 -4.50
CA ILE A 75 9.10 -11.47 -4.82
C ILE A 75 8.83 -10.53 -6.01
N LEU A 76 9.89 -9.96 -6.60
CA LEU A 76 9.81 -9.03 -7.71
C LEU A 76 10.04 -9.72 -9.04
N ALA A 77 9.08 -9.57 -9.96
CA ALA A 77 9.19 -10.07 -11.32
C ALA A 77 9.97 -9.11 -12.24
N GLY A 78 9.99 -7.82 -11.90
CA GLY A 78 10.60 -6.80 -12.75
C GLY A 78 10.29 -5.37 -12.32
N VAL A 79 10.55 -4.44 -13.23
CA VAL A 79 10.09 -3.05 -13.14
C VAL A 79 9.22 -2.71 -14.34
N VAL A 80 8.27 -1.79 -14.18
CA VAL A 80 7.34 -1.36 -15.24
C VAL A 80 7.43 0.15 -15.37
N GLU A 81 7.62 0.62 -16.59
CA GLU A 81 7.51 2.04 -16.91
C GLU A 81 6.07 2.39 -17.25
N LYS A 82 5.50 3.35 -16.50
CA LYS A 82 4.13 3.82 -16.72
C LYS A 82 4.02 5.31 -16.47
N LYS A 83 3.19 5.98 -17.28
CA LYS A 83 2.84 7.37 -17.05
C LYS A 83 1.95 7.48 -15.81
N ASP A 84 2.41 8.26 -14.82
CA ASP A 84 1.62 8.59 -13.65
C ASP A 84 0.41 9.45 -14.07
N ALA A 85 -0.78 9.04 -13.63
CA ALA A 85 -2.02 9.66 -14.08
C ALA A 85 -2.19 11.10 -13.56
N LYS A 86 -1.64 11.40 -12.37
CA LYS A 86 -1.78 12.72 -11.73
C LYS A 86 -0.81 13.75 -12.30
N THR A 87 0.46 13.36 -12.46
CA THR A 87 1.55 14.27 -12.85
C THR A 87 1.87 14.22 -14.34
N GLY A 88 1.43 13.18 -15.04
CA GLY A 88 1.78 12.93 -16.44
C GLY A 88 3.26 12.56 -16.65
N LYS A 89 4.03 12.35 -15.59
CA LYS A 89 5.45 11.98 -15.68
C LYS A 89 5.58 10.47 -15.86
N LEU A 90 6.58 10.02 -16.61
CA LEU A 90 6.99 8.62 -16.61
C LEU A 90 7.60 8.28 -15.24
N ARG A 91 7.08 7.22 -14.63
CA ARG A 91 7.53 6.66 -13.35
C ARG A 91 7.84 5.19 -13.54
N LEU A 92 8.72 4.67 -12.69
CA LEU A 92 9.00 3.24 -12.64
C LEU A 92 8.27 2.67 -11.44
N TYR A 93 7.54 1.58 -11.65
CA TYR A 93 6.84 0.83 -10.61
C TYR A 93 7.47 -0.55 -10.49
N LEU A 94 7.42 -1.13 -9.29
CA LEU A 94 7.74 -2.54 -9.10
C LEU A 94 6.66 -3.40 -9.78
N ALA A 95 7.07 -4.53 -10.34
CA ALA A 95 6.18 -5.61 -10.73
C ALA A 95 6.40 -6.80 -9.80
N PHE A 96 5.31 -7.38 -9.30
CA PHE A 96 5.35 -8.54 -8.41
C PHE A 96 5.04 -9.81 -9.20
N TYR A 97 5.51 -10.97 -8.73
CA TYR A 97 5.16 -12.25 -9.36
C TYR A 97 3.67 -12.56 -9.26
N ASN A 98 3.01 -12.13 -8.18
CA ASN A 98 1.59 -12.31 -7.94
C ASN A 98 1.06 -11.24 -6.97
N TRP A 99 -0.25 -11.22 -6.73
CA TRP A 99 -0.89 -10.20 -5.89
C TRP A 99 -0.60 -10.42 -4.40
N GLU A 100 -0.40 -11.67 -3.98
CA GLU A 100 -0.01 -12.07 -2.63
C GLU A 100 1.33 -11.44 -2.24
N SER A 101 2.31 -11.48 -3.16
CA SER A 101 3.61 -10.83 -2.98
C SER A 101 3.50 -9.32 -2.72
N CYS A 102 2.55 -8.66 -3.40
CA CYS A 102 2.28 -7.25 -3.14
C CYS A 102 1.65 -7.03 -1.76
N LEU A 103 0.81 -7.94 -1.28
CA LEU A 103 0.26 -7.88 0.07
C LEU A 103 1.33 -8.14 1.14
N ASP A 104 2.23 -9.10 0.94
CA ASP A 104 3.37 -9.36 1.82
C ASP A 104 4.28 -8.14 1.93
N PHE A 105 4.57 -7.50 0.79
CA PHE A 105 5.26 -6.22 0.75
C PHE A 105 4.50 -5.18 1.59
N LEU A 106 3.19 -5.01 1.37
CA LEU A 106 2.38 -4.02 2.06
C LEU A 106 2.33 -4.28 3.57
N VAL A 107 2.10 -5.51 4.02
CA VAL A 107 2.15 -5.92 5.43
C VAL A 107 3.48 -5.51 6.06
N SER A 108 4.60 -5.81 5.41
CA SER A 108 5.94 -5.43 5.90
C SER A 108 6.11 -3.91 6.00
N ARG A 109 5.65 -3.16 4.99
CA ARG A 109 5.74 -1.68 5.00
C ARG A 109 4.85 -1.05 6.05
N ILE A 110 3.61 -1.51 6.21
CA ILE A 110 2.68 -0.99 7.21
C ILE A 110 3.16 -1.28 8.62
N SER A 111 3.64 -2.50 8.87
CA SER A 111 4.21 -2.90 10.15
C SER A 111 5.44 -2.06 10.50
N SER A 112 6.40 -1.94 9.58
CA SER A 112 7.65 -1.20 9.82
C SER A 112 7.45 0.31 9.96
N ARG A 113 6.49 0.88 9.24
CA ARG A 113 6.15 2.32 9.35
C ARG A 113 5.24 2.62 10.54
N GLY A 114 4.59 1.62 11.14
CA GLY A 114 3.67 1.82 12.25
C GLY A 114 2.33 2.45 11.84
N ILE A 115 1.88 2.25 10.60
CA ILE A 115 0.63 2.81 10.07
C ILE A 115 -0.54 1.87 10.38
N PHE A 116 -0.79 1.62 11.65
CA PHE A 116 -1.89 0.76 12.13
C PHE A 116 -2.27 1.17 13.56
N ILE A 117 -3.48 0.84 14.01
CA ILE A 117 -3.92 1.22 15.36
C ILE A 117 -3.13 0.46 16.44
N GLY A 118 -2.59 1.20 17.42
CA GLY A 118 -1.61 0.73 18.39
C GLY A 118 -0.15 0.87 17.92
N GLY A 119 0.06 1.39 16.70
CA GLY A 119 1.38 1.70 16.15
C GLY A 119 1.83 3.13 16.44
N TYR A 120 3.08 3.42 16.06
CA TYR A 120 3.61 4.78 16.01
C TYR A 120 4.07 5.04 14.58
N ALA A 121 3.45 5.98 13.88
CA ALA A 121 3.76 6.32 12.49
C ALA A 121 5.12 7.01 12.39
N ARG A 122 6.10 6.34 11.77
CA ARG A 122 7.53 6.70 11.89
C ARG A 122 8.06 7.55 10.77
N LEU A 123 7.47 7.59 9.57
CA LEU A 123 8.18 8.16 8.42
C LEU A 123 8.10 9.69 8.41
N VAL A 124 6.89 10.22 8.29
CA VAL A 124 6.63 11.66 8.13
C VAL A 124 5.74 12.19 9.26
N ALA A 125 4.70 11.46 9.64
CA ALA A 125 3.67 11.88 10.60
C ALA A 125 4.18 11.97 12.04
N LYS A 126 5.12 11.11 12.45
CA LYS A 126 5.75 11.08 13.78
C LYS A 126 4.74 11.13 14.93
N MET A 127 3.73 10.26 14.89
CA MET A 127 2.60 10.28 15.84
C MET A 127 2.13 8.89 16.26
N GLU A 128 1.51 8.81 17.44
CA GLU A 128 0.78 7.63 17.89
C GLU A 128 -0.50 7.44 17.07
N VAL A 129 -0.82 6.20 16.74
CA VAL A 129 -1.98 5.83 15.94
C VAL A 129 -2.96 5.09 16.84
N ASP A 130 -3.78 5.82 17.60
CA ASP A 130 -4.69 5.20 18.59
C ASP A 130 -6.13 5.08 18.10
N THR A 131 -6.47 5.83 17.06
CA THR A 131 -7.84 5.95 16.55
C THR A 131 -7.87 5.80 15.04
N PRO A 132 -9.04 5.46 14.46
CA PRO A 132 -9.22 5.46 13.01
C PRO A 132 -8.88 6.81 12.35
N ASP A 133 -9.16 7.93 13.04
CA ASP A 133 -8.78 9.27 12.60
C ASP A 133 -7.26 9.46 12.54
N HIS A 134 -6.53 8.94 13.54
CA HIS A 134 -5.07 8.96 13.52
C HIS A 134 -4.53 8.08 12.41
N LEU A 135 -5.14 6.91 12.17
CA LEU A 135 -4.73 6.01 11.09
C LEU A 135 -4.90 6.66 9.72
N ALA A 136 -6.04 7.31 9.47
CA ALA A 136 -6.26 8.09 8.25
C ALA A 136 -5.18 9.17 8.11
N THR A 137 -4.92 9.93 9.18
CA THR A 137 -3.88 10.96 9.19
C THR A 137 -2.50 10.40 8.86
N ALA A 138 -2.10 9.31 9.51
CA ALA A 138 -0.84 8.63 9.28
C ALA A 138 -0.71 8.13 7.84
N TYR A 139 -1.76 7.50 7.29
CA TYR A 139 -1.78 7.04 5.90
C TYR A 139 -1.55 8.20 4.92
N PHE A 140 -2.32 9.28 5.01
CA PHE A 140 -2.17 10.37 4.04
C PHE A 140 -0.81 11.08 4.15
N ARG A 141 -0.26 11.22 5.36
CA ARG A 141 1.05 11.86 5.57
C ARG A 141 2.23 10.96 5.17
N ASP A 142 2.24 9.70 5.56
CA ASP A 142 3.37 8.77 5.35
C ASP A 142 3.33 8.04 4.01
N TRP A 143 2.15 7.85 3.42
CA TRP A 143 1.97 7.04 2.22
C TRP A 143 1.61 7.87 0.98
N VAL A 144 0.61 8.74 1.10
CA VAL A 144 0.04 9.46 -0.05
C VAL A 144 0.82 10.72 -0.39
N ALA A 145 0.97 11.62 0.59
CA ALA A 145 1.49 12.97 0.37
C ALA A 145 3.00 13.07 0.62
N GLY A 146 3.52 12.30 1.60
CA GLY A 146 4.89 12.50 2.08
C GLY A 146 5.09 13.85 2.75
N ASP A 147 4.04 14.40 3.36
CA ASP A 147 4.00 15.75 3.94
C ASP A 147 3.41 15.68 5.37
N ALA A 148 4.18 16.16 6.36
CA ALA A 148 3.77 16.16 7.76
C ALA A 148 2.64 17.14 8.05
N ASP A 149 2.49 18.17 7.23
CA ASP A 149 1.48 19.21 7.38
C ASP A 149 0.22 18.93 6.55
N TYR A 150 0.15 17.78 5.86
CA TYR A 150 -1.03 17.40 5.08
C TYR A 150 -2.29 17.42 5.96
N LYS A 151 -3.32 18.11 5.46
CA LYS A 151 -4.63 18.24 6.11
C LYS A 151 -5.67 17.51 5.26
N LEU A 152 -6.25 16.45 5.84
CA LEU A 152 -7.29 15.68 5.18
C LEU A 152 -8.51 16.58 4.94
N THR A 153 -9.06 16.47 3.75
CA THR A 153 -10.40 16.99 3.45
C THR A 153 -11.45 16.15 4.20
N ALA A 154 -12.64 16.74 4.39
CA ALA A 154 -13.75 16.01 5.01
C ALA A 154 -14.14 14.75 4.21
N GLY A 155 -14.03 14.78 2.88
CA GLY A 155 -14.34 13.66 1.99
C GLY A 155 -13.34 12.51 2.14
N GLU A 156 -12.03 12.80 2.12
CA GLU A 156 -10.98 11.79 2.33
C GLU A 156 -11.14 11.10 3.68
N LYS A 157 -11.38 11.90 4.73
CA LYS A 157 -11.61 11.39 6.07
C LYS A 157 -12.83 10.47 6.11
N ALA A 158 -13.98 10.91 5.58
CA ALA A 158 -15.20 10.12 5.58
C ALA A 158 -15.05 8.80 4.80
N GLY A 159 -14.42 8.85 3.62
CA GLY A 159 -14.15 7.66 2.80
C GLY A 159 -13.25 6.66 3.53
N PHE A 160 -12.17 7.14 4.14
CA PHE A 160 -11.25 6.28 4.89
C PHE A 160 -11.93 5.61 6.09
N LEU A 161 -12.71 6.37 6.88
CA LEU A 161 -13.43 5.84 8.03
C LEU A 161 -14.51 4.81 7.63
N ALA A 162 -15.15 4.99 6.48
CA ALA A 162 -16.08 4.00 5.94
C ALA A 162 -15.37 2.68 5.61
N MET A 163 -14.20 2.72 4.97
CA MET A 163 -13.39 1.53 4.72
C MET A 163 -12.90 0.88 6.01
N TYR A 164 -12.53 1.67 7.02
CA TYR A 164 -12.13 1.14 8.32
C TYR A 164 -13.27 0.35 8.99
N LYS A 165 -14.50 0.87 8.94
CA LYS A 165 -15.69 0.16 9.45
C LYS A 165 -15.88 -1.20 8.75
N ASP A 166 -15.66 -1.24 7.44
CA ASP A 166 -15.74 -2.48 6.65
C ASP A 166 -14.64 -3.47 7.05
N ALA A 167 -13.40 -2.98 7.20
CA ALA A 167 -12.26 -3.77 7.66
C ALA A 167 -12.51 -4.42 9.04
N VAL A 168 -13.18 -3.71 9.96
CA VAL A 168 -13.56 -4.26 11.27
C VAL A 168 -14.54 -5.43 11.15
N ALA A 169 -15.44 -5.41 10.16
CA ALA A 169 -16.39 -6.49 9.93
C ALA A 169 -15.71 -7.76 9.38
N HIS A 170 -14.63 -7.61 8.61
CA HIS A 170 -13.87 -8.72 8.06
C HIS A 170 -12.83 -9.30 9.03
N PHE A 171 -12.23 -8.47 9.89
CA PHE A 171 -11.10 -8.85 10.75
C PHE A 171 -11.36 -8.53 12.23
N SER A 172 -12.30 -9.24 12.86
CA SER A 172 -12.69 -9.06 14.27
C SER A 172 -11.68 -9.62 15.27
#